data_AF-A0A418W6Z4-F1
#
_entry.id   AF-A0A418W6Z4-F1
#
_cell.length_a   1.000
_cell.length_b   1.000
_cell.length_c   1.000
_cell.angle_alpha   90.00
_cell.angle_beta   90.00
_cell.angle_gamma   90.00
#
_symmetry.space_group_name_H-M   'P 1'
#
loop_
_entity.id
_entity.type
_entity.pdbx_description
1 polymer ?
#
loop_
_entity_poly.entity_id
_entity_poly.type
_entity_poly.pdbx_seq_one_letter_code
_entity_poly.pdbx_strand_id
1 'polypeptide(L)'
;MAFSGVWPPKKMVKRQWLEAGRMGGRSPIMFGNYDAPALRAAALEAAVDDARWTGLVEPLLGHFGAVGAVLGVVDRRSGEMIHAGMIGFDADIESVWREYVDEMGVGDTQVRVVMTSSGSRSFADGDHVDMDNPGDAGYLRWQEARLGSRHHLSFAEDVSEHITVGLSWHRARSTGHAEAADRARIAALQQILAPALRLGFTHAEALTDSYWEGALSRRGERAAMLDERGRVIRLTPSFEDQIRKGDPLLVSGGRIRAAAPDRDHMLCQFVAEAVSQRSRQPGAVALTCTDGRRMVLNIFPLSFEQRFLAGYHAAALVFLVDADHKPADGALLQRTFGLTGREALISTRLASGHDLAEIAAELAISRETARVHLRNIFAKTRTNRQSALVRLISLVGG
;
A
#
# COMPACT_ATOMS: atom_id res chain seq x y z
N MET A 1 29.31 -18.28 34.20
CA MET A 1 28.24 -19.30 34.14
C MET A 1 27.69 -19.31 32.73
N ALA A 2 28.08 -20.31 31.95
CA ALA A 2 27.57 -20.59 30.61
C ALA A 2 26.64 -21.80 30.74
N PHE A 3 25.48 -21.77 30.05
CA PHE A 3 24.66 -22.96 29.86
C PHE A 3 24.47 -23.20 28.36
N SER A 4 24.88 -24.39 27.97
CA SER A 4 24.98 -24.98 26.64
C SER A 4 24.02 -26.16 26.51
N GLY A 5 23.32 -26.29 25.38
CA GLY A 5 22.68 -27.54 24.87
C GLY A 5 21.50 -28.07 25.70
N VAL A 6 20.44 -28.67 25.16
CA VAL A 6 20.39 -29.76 24.18
C VAL A 6 19.02 -29.73 23.48
N TRP A 7 19.00 -29.68 22.15
CA TRP A 7 17.82 -29.98 21.34
C TRP A 7 17.80 -31.49 21.00
N PRO A 8 16.64 -32.16 20.93
CA PRO A 8 16.60 -33.58 20.59
C PRO A 8 16.82 -33.81 19.08
N PRO A 9 17.28 -35.00 18.66
CA PRO A 9 17.67 -35.26 17.28
C PRO A 9 16.49 -35.31 16.30
N LYS A 10 16.70 -34.75 15.10
CA LYS A 10 15.78 -34.61 13.94
C LYS A 10 15.14 -35.90 13.37
N LYS A 11 15.26 -37.07 14.03
CA LYS A 11 14.73 -38.36 13.50
C LYS A 11 13.59 -38.99 14.29
N MET A 12 13.11 -38.37 15.37
CA MET A 12 12.11 -38.99 16.25
C MET A 12 10.70 -38.37 16.21
N VAL A 13 10.40 -37.46 15.26
CA VAL A 13 9.05 -36.87 15.10
C VAL A 13 8.26 -37.51 13.95
N LYS A 14 8.92 -38.31 13.09
CA LYS A 14 8.29 -38.88 11.88
C LYS A 14 7.46 -40.15 12.11
N ARG A 15 7.50 -40.78 13.30
CA ARG A 15 6.89 -42.11 13.52
C ARG A 15 5.63 -42.14 14.38
N GLN A 16 5.36 -41.11 15.20
CA GLN A 16 4.17 -41.09 16.07
C GLN A 16 2.93 -40.42 15.44
N TRP A 17 3.07 -39.72 14.31
CA TRP A 17 1.92 -39.14 13.58
C TRP A 17 1.34 -40.06 12.51
N LEU A 18 1.99 -41.18 12.19
CA LEU A 18 1.59 -42.10 11.12
C LEU A 18 0.61 -43.21 11.56
N GLU A 19 0.34 -43.37 12.86
CA GLU A 19 -0.52 -44.47 13.36
C GLU A 19 -1.88 -44.01 13.90
N ALA A 20 -2.14 -42.70 14.03
CA ALA A 20 -3.44 -42.17 14.48
C ALA A 20 -4.44 -41.84 13.35
N GLY A 21 -4.05 -42.00 12.07
CA GLY A 21 -4.85 -41.58 10.91
C GLY A 21 -5.65 -42.67 10.20
N ARG A 22 -5.66 -43.91 10.71
CA ARG A 22 -6.48 -44.99 10.13
C ARG A 22 -7.85 -45.03 10.81
N MET A 23 -8.72 -44.07 10.49
CA MET A 23 -10.18 -44.20 10.57
C MET A 23 -10.83 -43.11 9.70
N GLY A 24 -11.48 -43.52 8.60
CA GLY A 24 -12.33 -42.66 7.76
C GLY A 24 -11.61 -41.95 6.60
N GLY A 25 -11.32 -42.67 5.52
CA GLY A 25 -10.60 -42.17 4.34
C GLY A 25 -11.37 -41.11 3.54
N ARG A 26 -10.92 -39.85 3.62
CA ARG A 26 -10.93 -38.90 2.51
C ARG A 26 -9.51 -38.38 2.36
N SER A 27 -8.95 -38.46 1.15
CA SER A 27 -7.65 -37.84 0.85
C SER A 27 -7.68 -36.36 1.24
N PRO A 28 -6.60 -35.80 1.82
CA PRO A 28 -6.56 -34.39 2.18
C PRO A 28 -6.82 -33.54 0.93
N ILE A 29 -7.66 -32.50 1.07
CA ILE A 29 -7.90 -31.53 0.00
C ILE A 29 -6.59 -30.77 -0.21
N MET A 30 -6.08 -30.83 -1.43
CA MET A 30 -4.85 -30.14 -1.85
C MET A 30 -5.20 -28.89 -2.64
N PHE A 31 -4.52 -27.79 -2.34
CA PHE A 31 -4.60 -26.50 -3.03
C PHE A 31 -3.25 -26.22 -3.68
N GLY A 32 -3.11 -26.56 -4.96
CA GLY A 32 -1.81 -26.59 -5.62
C GLY A 32 -0.85 -27.54 -4.89
N ASN A 33 0.24 -26.99 -4.34
CA ASN A 33 1.25 -27.75 -3.59
C ASN A 33 0.99 -27.80 -2.07
N TYR A 34 -0.10 -27.20 -1.58
CA TYR A 34 -0.39 -27.11 -0.16
C TYR A 34 -1.49 -28.08 0.27
N ASP A 35 -1.32 -28.73 1.42
CA ASP A 35 -2.48 -29.22 2.17
C ASP A 35 -3.11 -28.06 2.96
N ALA A 36 -4.31 -28.26 3.49
CA ALA A 36 -5.03 -27.20 4.20
C ALA A 36 -4.26 -26.60 5.40
N PRO A 37 -3.59 -27.38 6.27
CA PRO A 37 -2.76 -26.83 7.34
C PRO A 37 -1.58 -25.99 6.85
N ALA A 38 -0.84 -26.45 5.82
CA ALA A 38 0.29 -25.70 5.28
C ALA A 38 -0.16 -24.40 4.61
N LEU A 39 -1.29 -24.43 3.89
CA LEU A 39 -1.86 -23.23 3.29
C LEU A 39 -2.26 -22.21 4.35
N ARG A 40 -2.87 -22.66 5.45
CA ARG A 40 -3.23 -21.80 6.58
C ARG A 40 -2.01 -21.13 7.22
N ALA A 41 -0.93 -21.90 7.42
CA ALA A 41 0.31 -21.36 7.98
C ALA A 41 0.92 -20.30 7.06
N ALA A 42 1.01 -20.58 5.76
CA ALA A 42 1.51 -19.63 4.77
C ALA A 42 0.64 -18.36 4.69
N ALA A 43 -0.68 -18.49 4.80
CA ALA A 43 -1.61 -17.36 4.86
C ALA A 43 -1.39 -16.49 6.11
N LEU A 44 -1.19 -17.10 7.28
CA LEU A 44 -0.91 -16.36 8.52
C LEU A 44 0.45 -15.64 8.47
N GLU A 45 1.45 -16.21 7.80
CA GLU A 45 2.72 -15.52 7.55
C GLU A 45 2.52 -14.32 6.60
N ALA A 46 1.74 -14.49 5.53
CA ALA A 46 1.42 -13.41 4.61
C ALA A 46 0.58 -12.30 5.27
N ALA A 47 -0.21 -12.62 6.28
CA ALA A 47 -0.97 -11.64 7.05
C ALA A 47 -0.08 -10.58 7.75
N VAL A 48 1.18 -10.92 8.07
CA VAL A 48 2.14 -10.00 8.73
C VAL A 48 3.27 -9.55 7.81
N ASP A 49 3.32 -10.08 6.58
CA ASP A 49 4.33 -9.75 5.57
C ASP A 49 3.65 -9.75 4.20
N ASP A 50 3.17 -8.56 3.82
CA ASP A 50 2.30 -8.36 2.66
C ASP A 50 2.94 -8.86 1.34
N ALA A 51 4.26 -8.79 1.23
CA ALA A 51 5.02 -9.24 0.06
C ALA A 51 4.86 -10.75 -0.23
N ARG A 52 4.35 -11.53 0.72
CA ARG A 52 4.13 -12.99 0.55
C ARG A 52 2.81 -13.35 -0.11
N TRP A 53 1.84 -12.43 -0.18
CA TRP A 53 0.53 -12.76 -0.76
C TRP A 53 0.59 -13.18 -2.21
N THR A 54 1.43 -12.53 -3.02
CA THR A 54 1.63 -12.92 -4.43
C THR A 54 2.13 -14.36 -4.52
N GLY A 55 3.16 -14.71 -3.75
CA GLY A 55 3.70 -16.07 -3.70
C GLY A 55 2.75 -17.12 -3.13
N LEU A 56 1.74 -16.71 -2.37
CA LEU A 56 0.68 -17.59 -1.85
C LEU A 56 -0.43 -17.82 -2.89
N VAL A 57 -0.86 -16.76 -3.58
CA VAL A 57 -2.03 -16.77 -4.48
C VAL A 57 -1.69 -17.25 -5.88
N GLU A 58 -0.53 -16.85 -6.42
CA GLU A 58 -0.12 -17.20 -7.79
C GLU A 58 -0.05 -18.73 -8.03
N PRO A 59 0.48 -19.56 -7.12
CA PRO A 59 0.45 -21.02 -7.30
C PRO A 59 -0.96 -21.63 -7.29
N LEU A 60 -1.95 -20.93 -6.73
CA LEU A 60 -3.34 -21.38 -6.69
C LEU A 60 -4.09 -21.12 -7.99
N LEU A 61 -3.57 -20.28 -8.90
CA LEU A 61 -4.22 -20.00 -10.18
C LEU A 61 -4.51 -21.28 -10.97
N GLY A 62 -3.51 -22.17 -11.06
CA GLY A 62 -3.66 -23.47 -11.73
C GLY A 62 -4.69 -24.39 -11.07
N HIS A 63 -4.89 -24.29 -9.75
CA HIS A 63 -5.87 -25.11 -9.02
C HIS A 63 -7.32 -24.77 -9.39
N PHE A 64 -7.58 -23.52 -9.79
CA PHE A 64 -8.89 -23.02 -10.20
C PHE A 64 -9.04 -22.85 -11.72
N GLY A 65 -8.02 -23.21 -12.52
CA GLY A 65 -8.02 -22.95 -13.96
C GLY A 65 -8.16 -21.47 -14.28
N ALA A 66 -7.53 -20.63 -13.44
CA ALA A 66 -7.64 -19.18 -13.50
C ALA A 66 -6.50 -18.58 -14.34
N VAL A 67 -6.83 -17.54 -15.10
CA VAL A 67 -5.85 -16.68 -15.82
C VAL A 67 -5.29 -15.59 -14.92
N GLY A 68 -5.96 -15.31 -13.80
CA GLY A 68 -5.49 -14.37 -12.79
C GLY A 68 -6.38 -14.37 -11.55
N ALA A 69 -5.96 -13.65 -10.53
CA ALA A 69 -6.71 -13.45 -9.30
C ALA A 69 -6.76 -11.97 -8.94
N VAL A 70 -7.87 -11.56 -8.31
CA VAL A 70 -8.06 -10.20 -7.82
C VAL A 70 -8.42 -10.24 -6.34
N LEU A 71 -7.73 -9.47 -5.52
CA LEU A 71 -8.17 -9.11 -4.18
C LEU A 71 -8.74 -7.69 -4.25
N GLY A 72 -10.06 -7.56 -4.22
CA GLY A 72 -10.75 -6.28 -4.14
C GLY A 72 -11.06 -5.92 -2.69
N VAL A 73 -10.73 -4.71 -2.27
CA VAL A 73 -11.09 -4.13 -0.97
C VAL A 73 -12.22 -3.14 -1.19
N VAL A 74 -13.29 -3.33 -0.45
CA VAL A 74 -14.55 -2.67 -0.68
C VAL A 74 -14.99 -1.97 0.60
N ASP A 75 -15.26 -0.67 0.51
CA ASP A 75 -15.77 0.12 1.64
C ASP A 75 -17.29 0.25 1.56
N ARG A 76 -17.98 -0.38 2.52
CA ARG A 76 -19.44 -0.40 2.67
C ARG A 76 -20.07 0.97 2.87
N ARG A 77 -19.31 1.97 3.32
CA ARG A 77 -19.82 3.34 3.49
C ARG A 77 -19.89 4.08 2.16
N SER A 78 -18.83 4.00 1.36
CA SER A 78 -18.77 4.65 0.05
C SER A 78 -19.47 3.87 -1.05
N GLY A 79 -19.61 2.55 -0.90
CA GLY A 79 -20.16 1.70 -1.96
C GLY A 79 -19.17 1.43 -3.09
N GLU A 80 -17.88 1.71 -2.86
CA GLU A 80 -16.84 1.62 -3.89
C GLU A 80 -15.80 0.55 -3.54
N MET A 81 -15.24 -0.08 -4.58
CA MET A 81 -13.98 -0.79 -4.46
C MET A 81 -12.87 0.26 -4.34
N ILE A 82 -12.26 0.34 -3.17
CA ILE A 82 -11.25 1.35 -2.84
C ILE A 82 -9.83 0.87 -3.13
N HIS A 83 -9.61 -0.44 -3.26
CA HIS A 83 -8.31 -1.00 -3.65
C HIS A 83 -8.50 -2.33 -4.37
N ALA A 84 -7.59 -2.66 -5.29
CA ALA A 84 -7.48 -4.00 -5.84
C ALA A 84 -6.03 -4.44 -6.05
N GLY A 85 -5.68 -5.62 -5.56
CA GLY A 85 -4.46 -6.33 -5.94
C GLY A 85 -4.74 -7.32 -7.06
N MET A 86 -4.01 -7.25 -8.17
CA MET A 86 -4.17 -8.17 -9.32
C MET A 86 -2.93 -9.05 -9.48
N ILE A 87 -3.12 -10.36 -9.66
CA ILE A 87 -2.04 -11.35 -9.76
C ILE A 87 -2.25 -12.22 -11.00
N GLY A 88 -1.18 -12.44 -11.78
CA GLY A 88 -1.13 -13.45 -12.84
C GLY A 88 -1.68 -13.03 -14.20
N PHE A 89 -2.33 -11.87 -14.31
CA PHE A 89 -2.82 -11.38 -15.60
C PHE A 89 -1.68 -10.91 -16.51
N ASP A 90 -1.74 -11.30 -17.78
CA ASP A 90 -0.88 -10.77 -18.85
C ASP A 90 -1.51 -9.48 -19.42
N ALA A 91 -1.46 -8.40 -18.62
CA ALA A 91 -2.03 -7.11 -18.98
C ALA A 91 -1.27 -5.96 -18.31
N ASP A 92 -1.38 -4.76 -18.89
CA ASP A 92 -0.95 -3.53 -18.24
C ASP A 92 -1.96 -3.19 -17.12
N ILE A 93 -1.64 -3.64 -15.90
CA ILE A 93 -2.48 -3.49 -14.72
C ILE A 93 -2.78 -2.02 -14.41
N GLU A 94 -1.82 -1.12 -14.63
CA GLU A 94 -2.01 0.30 -14.34
C GLU A 94 -3.03 0.92 -15.31
N SER A 95 -2.91 0.59 -16.60
CA SER A 95 -3.88 1.04 -17.60
C SER A 95 -5.27 0.45 -17.35
N VAL A 96 -5.36 -0.85 -17.02
CA VAL A 96 -6.63 -1.52 -16.76
C VAL A 96 -7.32 -0.93 -15.54
N TRP A 97 -6.59 -0.70 -14.45
CA TRP A 97 -7.14 -0.11 -13.23
C TRP A 97 -7.69 1.30 -13.47
N ARG A 98 -6.99 2.12 -14.25
CA ARG A 98 -7.45 3.47 -14.60
C ARG A 98 -8.77 3.44 -15.37
N GLU A 99 -8.84 2.62 -16.42
CA GLU A 99 -10.06 2.44 -17.22
C GLU A 99 -11.22 1.89 -16.37
N TYR A 100 -10.91 0.98 -15.43
CA TYR A 100 -11.89 0.44 -14.49
C TYR A 100 -12.50 1.54 -13.60
N VAL A 101 -11.67 2.37 -12.97
CA VAL A 101 -12.12 3.44 -12.08
C VAL A 101 -12.91 4.52 -12.83
N ASP A 102 -12.50 4.84 -14.05
CA ASP A 102 -13.10 5.93 -14.83
C ASP A 102 -14.44 5.55 -15.47
N GLU A 103 -14.59 4.32 -15.99
CA GLU A 103 -15.70 3.98 -16.88
C GLU A 103 -16.46 2.71 -16.50
N MET A 104 -15.80 1.71 -15.89
CA MET A 104 -16.35 0.35 -15.83
C MET A 104 -16.85 -0.10 -14.46
N GLY A 105 -16.36 0.50 -13.37
CA GLY A 105 -16.67 0.05 -12.00
C GLY A 105 -18.16 -0.01 -11.65
N VAL A 106 -18.98 0.86 -12.25
CA VAL A 106 -20.46 0.85 -12.06
C VAL A 106 -21.10 -0.45 -12.56
N GLY A 107 -20.54 -1.04 -13.62
CA GLY A 107 -21.00 -2.29 -14.22
C GLY A 107 -20.50 -3.54 -13.50
N ASP A 108 -19.60 -3.41 -12.53
CA ASP A 108 -19.02 -4.55 -11.83
C ASP A 108 -20.03 -5.17 -10.83
N THR A 109 -20.60 -6.29 -11.24
CA THR A 109 -21.57 -7.04 -10.44
C THR A 109 -20.94 -7.71 -9.23
N GLN A 110 -19.66 -8.08 -9.33
CA GLN A 110 -18.93 -8.76 -8.26
C GLN A 110 -18.75 -7.80 -7.10
N VAL A 111 -18.41 -6.53 -7.36
CA VAL A 111 -18.37 -5.50 -6.31
C VAL A 111 -19.71 -5.43 -5.60
N ARG A 112 -20.83 -5.35 -6.32
CA ARG A 112 -22.17 -5.31 -5.68
C ARG A 112 -22.44 -6.50 -4.77
N VAL A 113 -22.00 -7.72 -5.14
CA VAL A 113 -22.14 -8.91 -4.28
C VAL A 113 -21.26 -8.79 -3.04
N VAL A 114 -20.02 -8.34 -3.18
CA VAL A 114 -19.12 -8.11 -2.05
C VAL A 114 -19.68 -7.03 -1.12
N MET A 115 -20.20 -5.92 -1.67
CA MET A 115 -20.83 -4.83 -0.91
C MET A 115 -21.99 -5.31 -0.04
N THR A 116 -22.84 -6.17 -0.61
CA THR A 116 -24.10 -6.61 0.00
C THR A 116 -23.95 -7.88 0.82
N SER A 117 -22.75 -8.47 0.80
CA SER A 117 -22.44 -9.61 1.64
C SER A 117 -22.30 -9.19 3.10
N SER A 118 -22.81 -10.03 4.00
CA SER A 118 -22.57 -9.92 5.43
C SER A 118 -21.84 -11.17 5.89
N GLY A 119 -20.68 -10.99 6.53
CA GLY A 119 -19.79 -12.07 6.94
C GLY A 119 -19.14 -12.82 5.77
N SER A 120 -18.79 -14.07 6.01
CA SER A 120 -18.08 -14.92 5.06
C SER A 120 -19.05 -15.56 4.05
N ARG A 121 -18.92 -15.23 2.75
CA ARG A 121 -19.68 -15.88 1.66
C ARG A 121 -18.81 -16.24 0.46
N SER A 122 -18.97 -17.43 -0.12
CA SER A 122 -18.42 -17.76 -1.45
C SER A 122 -19.50 -17.80 -2.52
N PHE A 123 -19.14 -17.47 -3.76
CA PHE A 123 -20.04 -17.33 -4.90
C PHE A 123 -19.31 -17.48 -6.24
N ALA A 124 -20.06 -17.62 -7.32
CA ALA A 124 -19.57 -17.64 -8.69
C ALA A 124 -20.32 -16.64 -9.58
N ASP A 125 -19.80 -16.39 -10.78
CA ASP A 125 -20.40 -15.48 -11.77
C ASP A 125 -21.89 -15.78 -12.01
N GLY A 126 -22.25 -17.06 -12.18
CA GLY A 126 -23.63 -17.48 -12.44
C GLY A 126 -24.64 -17.20 -11.31
N ASP A 127 -24.19 -16.77 -10.13
CA ASP A 127 -25.09 -16.46 -9.01
C ASP A 127 -25.67 -15.04 -9.06
N HIS A 128 -25.08 -14.16 -9.88
CA HIS A 128 -25.36 -12.71 -9.81
C HIS A 128 -25.16 -11.94 -11.10
N VAL A 129 -24.47 -12.50 -12.10
CA VAL A 129 -24.35 -11.88 -13.43
C VAL A 129 -25.67 -12.04 -14.17
N ASP A 130 -26.26 -10.92 -14.59
CA ASP A 130 -27.43 -10.89 -15.47
C ASP A 130 -27.02 -10.46 -16.89
N MET A 131 -27.06 -11.39 -17.84
CA MET A 131 -26.67 -11.10 -19.24
C MET A 131 -27.70 -10.24 -19.99
N ASP A 132 -28.93 -10.12 -19.49
CA ASP A 132 -29.95 -9.25 -20.06
C ASP A 132 -29.74 -7.79 -19.60
N ASN A 133 -28.99 -7.57 -18.52
CA ASN A 133 -28.57 -6.25 -18.08
C ASN A 133 -27.42 -5.73 -18.96
N PRO A 134 -27.60 -4.59 -19.66
CA PRO A 134 -26.56 -4.04 -20.55
C PRO A 134 -25.25 -3.67 -19.83
N GLY A 135 -25.33 -3.25 -18.57
CA GLY A 135 -24.17 -2.88 -17.75
C GLY A 135 -23.30 -4.09 -17.42
N ASP A 136 -23.92 -5.16 -16.93
CA ASP A 136 -23.26 -6.42 -16.59
C ASP A 136 -22.64 -7.06 -17.84
N ALA A 137 -23.40 -7.12 -18.94
CA ALA A 137 -22.92 -7.62 -20.22
C ALA A 137 -21.77 -6.77 -20.80
N GLY A 138 -21.85 -5.45 -20.63
CA GLY A 138 -20.80 -4.50 -21.02
C GLY A 138 -19.50 -4.71 -20.24
N TYR A 139 -19.61 -4.79 -18.91
CA TYR A 139 -18.48 -5.06 -18.03
C TYR A 139 -17.79 -6.38 -18.36
N LEU A 140 -18.54 -7.47 -18.58
CA LEU A 140 -17.94 -8.76 -18.94
C LEU A 140 -17.26 -8.77 -20.31
N ARG A 141 -17.77 -8.01 -21.30
CA ARG A 141 -17.07 -7.86 -22.59
C ARG A 141 -15.75 -7.13 -22.42
N TRP A 142 -15.75 -6.07 -21.63
CA TRP A 142 -14.54 -5.31 -21.31
C TRP A 142 -13.52 -6.16 -20.55
N GLN A 143 -13.95 -6.87 -19.49
CA GLN A 143 -13.12 -7.76 -18.69
C GLN A 143 -12.47 -8.84 -19.57
N GLU A 144 -13.23 -9.42 -20.49
CA GLU A 144 -12.73 -10.42 -21.42
C GLU A 144 -11.70 -9.83 -22.40
N ALA A 145 -11.95 -8.64 -22.93
CA ALA A 145 -11.03 -7.97 -23.86
C ALA A 145 -9.72 -7.52 -23.19
N ARG A 146 -9.77 -7.06 -21.93
CA ARG A 146 -8.61 -6.52 -21.22
C ARG A 146 -7.83 -7.55 -20.42
N LEU A 147 -8.50 -8.53 -19.84
CA LEU A 147 -7.92 -9.48 -18.89
C LEU A 147 -8.02 -10.93 -19.34
N GLY A 148 -8.65 -11.21 -20.49
CA GLY A 148 -8.86 -12.58 -20.97
C GLY A 148 -9.78 -13.42 -20.08
N SER A 149 -10.55 -12.78 -19.20
CA SER A 149 -11.40 -13.43 -18.21
C SER A 149 -12.88 -13.27 -18.50
N ARG A 150 -13.66 -14.32 -18.25
CA ARG A 150 -15.12 -14.36 -18.47
C ARG A 150 -15.90 -14.87 -17.27
N HIS A 151 -15.34 -15.82 -16.54
CA HIS A 151 -15.98 -16.47 -15.40
C HIS A 151 -15.16 -16.21 -14.14
N HIS A 152 -15.78 -16.35 -12.97
CA HIS A 152 -15.02 -16.20 -11.73
C HIS A 152 -15.57 -17.06 -10.59
N LEU A 153 -14.66 -17.41 -9.68
CA LEU A 153 -14.95 -18.04 -8.40
C LEU A 153 -14.43 -17.11 -7.31
N SER A 154 -15.31 -16.68 -6.41
CA SER A 154 -14.98 -15.63 -5.46
C SER A 154 -15.45 -15.97 -4.06
N PHE A 155 -14.80 -15.36 -3.07
CA PHE A 155 -15.38 -15.23 -1.75
C PHE A 155 -15.24 -13.81 -1.22
N ALA A 156 -16.23 -13.40 -0.45
CA ALA A 156 -16.27 -12.17 0.32
C ALA A 156 -15.99 -12.48 1.80
N GLU A 157 -15.20 -11.62 2.44
CA GLU A 157 -14.84 -11.71 3.83
C GLU A 157 -14.90 -10.33 4.50
N ASP A 158 -15.68 -10.21 5.56
CA ASP A 158 -15.69 -9.01 6.38
C ASP A 158 -14.40 -8.95 7.21
N VAL A 159 -13.59 -7.93 6.96
CA VAL A 159 -12.31 -7.71 7.66
C VAL A 159 -12.37 -6.60 8.70
N SER A 160 -13.37 -5.71 8.59
CA SER A 160 -13.73 -4.74 9.62
C SER A 160 -15.23 -4.41 9.57
N GLU A 161 -15.69 -3.48 10.41
CA GLU A 161 -17.10 -3.05 10.42
C GLU A 161 -17.54 -2.49 9.05
N HIS A 162 -16.63 -1.86 8.30
CA HIS A 162 -16.94 -1.19 7.04
C HIS A 162 -16.18 -1.72 5.84
N ILE A 163 -15.16 -2.56 6.04
CA ILE A 163 -14.37 -3.12 4.96
C ILE A 163 -14.72 -4.59 4.75
N THR A 164 -15.11 -4.90 3.52
CA THR A 164 -15.28 -6.27 3.02
C THR A 164 -14.25 -6.51 1.92
N VAL A 165 -13.63 -7.68 1.93
CA VAL A 165 -12.63 -8.08 0.93
C VAL A 165 -13.21 -9.16 0.06
N GLY A 166 -13.18 -8.97 -1.26
CA GLY A 166 -13.43 -10.00 -2.25
C GLY A 166 -12.12 -10.59 -2.75
N LEU A 167 -11.91 -11.90 -2.62
CA LEU A 167 -10.82 -12.60 -3.30
C LEU A 167 -11.41 -13.49 -4.40
N SER A 168 -11.00 -13.25 -5.63
CA SER A 168 -11.57 -13.87 -6.83
C SER A 168 -10.50 -14.54 -7.69
N TRP A 169 -10.86 -15.69 -8.26
CA TRP A 169 -10.12 -16.39 -9.31
C TRP A 169 -10.87 -16.23 -10.62
N HIS A 170 -10.22 -15.57 -11.57
CA HIS A 170 -10.76 -15.18 -12.86
C HIS A 170 -10.37 -16.21 -13.92
N ARG A 171 -11.35 -16.73 -14.65
CA ARG A 171 -11.21 -17.89 -15.56
C ARG A 171 -11.60 -17.49 -16.98
N ALA A 172 -10.87 -18.02 -17.96
CA ALA A 172 -11.15 -17.79 -19.37
C ALA A 172 -12.53 -18.35 -19.78
N ARG A 173 -13.07 -17.83 -20.88
CA ARG A 173 -14.33 -18.33 -21.47
C ARG A 173 -14.29 -19.85 -21.73
N SER A 174 -13.15 -20.37 -22.17
CA SER A 174 -12.97 -21.79 -22.47
C SER A 174 -13.13 -22.71 -21.25
N THR A 175 -12.98 -22.18 -20.03
CA THR A 175 -13.13 -22.95 -18.78
C THR A 175 -14.59 -23.23 -18.44
N GLY A 176 -15.52 -22.39 -18.89
CA GLY A 176 -16.95 -22.52 -18.61
C GLY A 176 -17.36 -22.10 -17.20
N HIS A 177 -18.64 -22.30 -16.89
CA HIS A 177 -19.25 -21.94 -15.60
C HIS A 177 -18.78 -22.84 -14.45
N ALA A 178 -18.92 -22.33 -13.23
CA ALA A 178 -18.53 -23.03 -12.01
C ALA A 178 -19.37 -24.30 -11.77
N GLU A 179 -18.69 -25.43 -11.59
CA GLU A 179 -19.31 -26.67 -11.18
C GLU A 179 -19.43 -26.78 -9.64
N ALA A 180 -20.17 -27.77 -9.16
CA ALA A 180 -20.31 -28.03 -7.72
C ALA A 180 -18.96 -28.28 -7.02
N ALA A 181 -18.02 -28.93 -7.72
CA ALA A 181 -16.67 -29.17 -7.21
C ALA A 181 -15.85 -27.87 -7.08
N ASP A 182 -16.01 -26.93 -8.00
CA ASP A 182 -15.35 -25.62 -7.94
C ASP A 182 -15.86 -24.81 -6.76
N ARG A 183 -17.19 -24.81 -6.57
CA ARG A 183 -17.87 -24.14 -5.45
C ARG A 183 -17.42 -24.70 -4.10
N ALA A 184 -17.26 -26.01 -3.99
CA ALA A 184 -16.72 -26.65 -2.79
C ALA A 184 -15.26 -26.23 -2.52
N ARG A 185 -14.42 -26.12 -3.57
CA ARG A 185 -13.03 -25.68 -3.43
C ARG A 185 -12.90 -24.23 -2.98
N ILE A 186 -13.66 -23.30 -3.56
CA ILE A 186 -13.61 -21.89 -3.16
C ILE A 186 -14.14 -21.69 -1.73
N ALA A 187 -15.18 -22.42 -1.32
CA ALA A 187 -15.69 -22.38 0.05
C ALA A 187 -14.67 -22.93 1.06
N ALA A 188 -13.96 -24.01 0.73
CA ALA A 188 -12.90 -24.54 1.58
C ALA A 188 -11.69 -23.57 1.65
N LEU A 189 -11.33 -22.94 0.54
CA LEU A 189 -10.26 -21.95 0.52
C LEU A 189 -10.60 -20.72 1.37
N GLN A 190 -11.84 -20.24 1.28
CA GLN A 190 -12.33 -19.16 2.13
C GLN A 190 -12.12 -19.46 3.61
N GLN A 191 -12.50 -20.66 4.07
CA GLN A 191 -12.32 -21.06 5.48
C GLN A 191 -10.85 -21.04 5.93
N ILE A 192 -9.92 -21.30 5.00
CA ILE A 192 -8.49 -21.29 5.26
C ILE A 192 -7.94 -19.86 5.29
N LEU A 193 -8.31 -19.02 4.32
CA LEU A 193 -7.74 -17.68 4.14
C LEU A 193 -8.42 -16.60 4.99
N ALA A 194 -9.70 -16.73 5.32
CA ALA A 194 -10.47 -15.71 6.04
C ALA A 194 -9.81 -15.26 7.37
N PRO A 195 -9.32 -16.15 8.25
CA PRO A 195 -8.63 -15.72 9.46
C PRO A 195 -7.35 -14.92 9.19
N ALA A 196 -6.60 -15.26 8.15
CA ALA A 196 -5.38 -14.56 7.77
C ALA A 196 -5.67 -13.19 7.17
N LEU A 197 -6.71 -13.07 6.33
CA LEU A 197 -7.17 -11.78 5.81
C LEU A 197 -7.59 -10.85 6.95
N ARG A 198 -8.46 -11.31 7.86
CA ARG A 198 -8.86 -10.52 9.04
C ARG A 198 -7.67 -10.08 9.89
N LEU A 199 -6.76 -11.00 10.18
CA LEU A 199 -5.54 -10.71 10.93
C LEU A 199 -4.69 -9.65 10.21
N GLY A 200 -4.45 -9.81 8.92
CA GLY A 200 -3.55 -8.92 8.20
C GLY A 200 -4.11 -7.52 8.00
N PHE A 201 -5.41 -7.38 7.75
CA PHE A 201 -6.07 -6.06 7.76
C PHE A 201 -6.01 -5.41 9.15
N THR A 202 -6.32 -6.14 10.21
CA THR A 202 -6.20 -5.63 11.60
C THR A 202 -4.76 -5.22 11.91
N HIS A 203 -3.78 -6.00 11.47
CA HIS A 203 -2.37 -5.71 11.67
C HIS A 203 -1.92 -4.47 10.91
N ALA A 204 -2.31 -4.34 9.63
CA ALA A 204 -2.01 -3.18 8.79
C ALA A 204 -2.64 -1.90 9.33
N GLU A 205 -3.89 -1.97 9.79
CA GLU A 205 -4.58 -0.86 10.46
C GLU A 205 -3.86 -0.47 11.75
N ALA A 206 -3.54 -1.43 12.63
CA ALA A 206 -2.85 -1.17 13.89
C ALA A 206 -1.45 -0.55 13.69
N LEU A 207 -0.69 -0.99 12.68
CA LEU A 207 0.60 -0.38 12.33
C LEU A 207 0.43 1.04 11.79
N THR A 208 -0.58 1.26 10.95
CA THR A 208 -0.91 2.57 10.40
C THR A 208 -1.32 3.53 11.50
N ASP A 209 -2.19 3.11 12.42
CA ASP A 209 -2.61 3.88 13.59
C ASP A 209 -1.44 4.15 14.54
N SER A 210 -0.61 3.14 14.82
CA SER A 210 0.57 3.31 15.67
C SER A 210 1.56 4.32 15.08
N TYR A 211 1.77 4.31 13.76
CA TYR A 211 2.59 5.31 13.09
C TYR A 211 1.92 6.68 13.08
N TRP A 212 0.64 6.76 12.72
CA TRP A 212 -0.11 8.01 12.61
C TRP A 212 -0.23 8.72 13.96
N GLU A 213 -0.82 8.05 14.96
CA GLU A 213 -0.98 8.60 16.30
C GLU A 213 0.37 8.70 17.01
N GLY A 214 1.18 7.65 16.88
CA GLY A 214 2.33 7.47 17.73
C GLY A 214 3.57 8.24 17.27
N ALA A 215 3.81 8.32 15.97
CA ALA A 215 4.98 8.98 15.40
C ALA A 215 4.66 10.38 14.86
N LEU A 216 3.53 10.56 14.16
CA LEU A 216 3.20 11.86 13.55
C LEU A 216 2.46 12.78 14.53
N SER A 217 1.30 12.37 15.04
CA SER A 217 0.46 13.20 15.92
C SER A 217 1.19 13.59 17.20
N ARG A 218 1.82 12.65 17.91
CA ARG A 218 2.57 12.95 19.15
C ARG A 218 3.79 13.86 18.96
N ARG A 219 4.38 13.89 17.76
CA ARG A 219 5.49 14.82 17.44
C ARG A 219 5.01 16.19 16.98
N GLY A 220 3.70 16.37 16.79
CA GLY A 220 3.14 17.61 16.27
C GLY A 220 3.38 17.79 14.77
N GLU A 221 3.66 16.70 14.04
CA GLU A 221 3.88 16.75 12.60
C GLU A 221 2.60 17.15 11.89
N ARG A 222 2.70 18.06 10.92
CA ARG A 222 1.57 18.41 10.05
C ARG A 222 1.59 17.48 8.86
N ALA A 223 0.92 16.33 8.98
CA ALA A 223 0.81 15.35 7.92
C ALA A 223 -0.64 15.11 7.47
N ALA A 224 -0.81 14.77 6.19
CA ALA A 224 -2.07 14.38 5.59
C ALA A 224 -1.85 13.16 4.68
N MET A 225 -2.85 12.28 4.61
CA MET A 225 -2.85 11.10 3.76
C MET A 225 -3.96 11.22 2.72
N LEU A 226 -3.64 11.02 1.45
CA LEU A 226 -4.56 11.22 0.32
C LEU A 226 -4.86 9.91 -0.41
N ASP A 227 -6.08 9.76 -0.91
CA ASP A 227 -6.50 8.66 -1.80
C ASP A 227 -6.04 8.88 -3.26
N GLU A 228 -6.25 7.90 -4.14
CA GLU A 228 -5.95 7.97 -5.57
C GLU A 228 -6.71 9.07 -6.31
N ARG A 229 -7.85 9.49 -5.75
CA ARG A 229 -8.60 10.63 -6.28
C ARG A 229 -8.02 11.94 -5.77
N GLY A 230 -7.14 11.97 -4.77
CA GLY A 230 -6.60 13.16 -4.12
C GLY A 230 -7.48 13.72 -2.99
N ARG A 231 -8.42 12.93 -2.48
CA ARG A 231 -9.22 13.26 -1.29
C ARG A 231 -8.46 12.89 -0.02
N VAL A 232 -8.70 13.64 1.03
CA VAL A 232 -8.08 13.44 2.35
C VAL A 232 -8.68 12.20 3.01
N ILE A 233 -7.84 11.21 3.29
CA ILE A 233 -8.17 10.04 4.11
C ILE A 233 -8.00 10.37 5.59
N ARG A 234 -6.86 11.00 5.96
CA ARG A 234 -6.55 11.40 7.34
C ARG A 234 -5.75 12.70 7.40
N LEU A 235 -5.90 13.41 8.50
CA LEU A 235 -5.07 14.54 8.92
C LEU A 235 -4.51 14.25 10.31
N THR A 236 -3.31 14.74 10.62
CA THR A 236 -2.87 14.84 12.01
C THR A 236 -3.53 16.04 12.68
N PRO A 237 -3.71 16.05 14.02
CA PRO A 237 -4.32 17.19 14.73
C PRO A 237 -3.64 18.53 14.41
N SER A 238 -2.31 18.55 14.28
CA SER A 238 -1.55 19.74 13.93
C SER A 238 -1.80 20.22 12.49
N PHE A 239 -2.10 19.32 11.55
CA PHE A 239 -2.54 19.70 10.21
C PHE A 239 -3.98 20.24 10.24
N GLU A 240 -4.89 19.58 10.97
CA GLU A 240 -6.28 20.06 11.15
C GLU A 240 -6.33 21.47 11.73
N ASP A 241 -5.50 21.76 12.74
CA ASP A 241 -5.35 23.09 13.31
C ASP A 241 -4.91 24.12 12.29
N GLN A 242 -4.03 23.73 11.36
CA GLN A 242 -3.61 24.61 10.27
C GLN A 242 -4.73 24.85 9.25
N ILE A 243 -5.47 23.82 8.87
CA ILE A 243 -6.65 23.95 7.98
C ILE A 243 -7.71 24.84 8.62
N ARG A 244 -7.93 24.74 9.94
CA ARG A 244 -8.91 25.55 10.66
C ARG A 244 -8.57 27.04 10.64
N LYS A 245 -7.27 27.40 10.56
CA LYS A 245 -6.85 28.80 10.36
C LYS A 245 -7.20 29.33 8.97
N GLY A 246 -7.37 28.45 7.98
CA GLY A 246 -7.71 28.81 6.60
C GLY A 246 -6.58 29.48 5.82
N ASP A 247 -5.36 29.47 6.33
CA ASP A 247 -4.19 30.13 5.77
C ASP A 247 -2.93 29.29 6.07
N PRO A 248 -2.11 28.88 5.09
CA PRO A 248 -2.25 29.09 3.65
C PRO A 248 -3.09 28.02 2.96
N LEU A 249 -3.65 27.07 3.71
CA LEU A 249 -4.37 25.90 3.19
C LEU A 249 -5.78 25.81 3.75
N LEU A 250 -6.66 25.20 2.97
CA LEU A 250 -8.03 24.85 3.34
C LEU A 250 -8.39 23.48 2.76
N VAL A 251 -9.47 22.88 3.27
CA VAL A 251 -10.03 21.65 2.70
C VAL A 251 -11.37 21.99 2.06
N SER A 252 -11.53 21.70 0.77
CA SER A 252 -12.77 21.92 0.03
C SER A 252 -13.10 20.71 -0.84
N GLY A 253 -14.33 20.21 -0.75
CA GLY A 253 -14.75 18.98 -1.42
C GLY A 253 -13.92 17.75 -1.01
N GLY A 254 -13.44 17.72 0.23
CA GLY A 254 -12.56 16.67 0.76
C GLY A 254 -11.12 16.72 0.24
N ARG A 255 -10.70 17.80 -0.45
CA ARG A 255 -9.36 17.94 -1.05
C ARG A 255 -8.61 19.09 -0.42
N ILE A 256 -7.28 18.96 -0.28
CA ILE A 256 -6.41 20.05 0.17
C ILE A 256 -6.29 21.08 -0.96
N ARG A 257 -6.56 22.34 -0.64
CA ARG A 257 -6.50 23.49 -1.54
C ARG A 257 -5.63 24.58 -0.93
N ALA A 258 -4.99 25.38 -1.78
CA ALA A 258 -4.31 26.59 -1.32
C ALA A 258 -5.33 27.74 -1.24
N ALA A 259 -5.20 28.60 -0.24
CA ALA A 259 -6.05 29.78 -0.11
C ALA A 259 -5.80 30.81 -1.25
N ALA A 260 -4.57 30.86 -1.77
CA ALA A 260 -4.20 31.72 -2.89
C ALA A 260 -4.47 31.02 -4.24
N PRO A 261 -5.26 31.60 -5.17
CA PRO A 261 -5.66 30.95 -6.42
C PRO A 261 -4.50 30.47 -7.30
N ASP A 262 -3.45 31.30 -7.47
CA ASP A 262 -2.29 30.94 -8.30
C ASP A 262 -1.53 29.73 -7.73
N ARG A 263 -1.52 29.60 -6.40
CA ARG A 263 -0.91 28.44 -5.72
C ARG A 263 -1.82 27.24 -5.72
N ASP A 264 -3.14 27.45 -5.72
CA ASP A 264 -4.11 26.36 -5.75
C ASP A 264 -4.02 25.57 -7.06
N HIS A 265 -3.92 26.26 -8.20
CA HIS A 265 -3.74 25.60 -9.49
C HIS A 265 -2.50 24.71 -9.49
N MET A 266 -1.36 25.25 -9.03
CA MET A 266 -0.10 24.53 -8.94
C MET A 266 -0.19 23.33 -7.98
N LEU A 267 -0.80 23.53 -6.80
CA LEU A 267 -1.03 22.47 -5.83
C LEU A 267 -1.86 21.33 -6.40
N CYS A 268 -2.97 21.66 -7.06
CA CYS A 268 -3.87 20.67 -7.64
C CYS A 268 -3.18 19.84 -8.72
N GLN A 269 -2.33 20.47 -9.54
CA GLN A 269 -1.53 19.76 -10.52
C GLN A 269 -0.54 18.80 -9.86
N PHE A 270 0.22 19.25 -8.86
CA PHE A 270 1.18 18.38 -8.16
C PHE A 270 0.51 17.22 -7.42
N VAL A 271 -0.64 17.46 -6.78
CA VAL A 271 -1.43 16.40 -6.14
C VAL A 271 -1.92 15.42 -7.20
N ALA A 272 -2.49 15.89 -8.31
CA ALA A 272 -2.97 15.03 -9.39
C ALA A 272 -1.83 14.18 -10.00
N GLU A 273 -0.66 14.75 -10.24
CA GLU A 273 0.52 14.03 -10.72
C GLU A 273 1.01 12.97 -9.72
N ALA A 274 0.97 13.28 -8.42
CA ALA A 274 1.39 12.36 -7.37
C ALA A 274 0.42 11.18 -7.22
N VAL A 275 -0.89 11.45 -7.15
CA VAL A 275 -1.90 10.39 -6.93
C VAL A 275 -2.18 9.56 -8.19
N SER A 276 -1.99 10.14 -9.39
CA SER A 276 -2.10 9.41 -10.67
C SER A 276 -0.91 8.50 -10.97
N GLN A 277 0.12 8.50 -10.12
CA GLN A 277 1.34 7.70 -10.25
C GLN A 277 2.16 7.97 -11.53
N ARG A 278 1.80 8.99 -12.31
CA ARG A 278 2.56 9.45 -13.48
C ARG A 278 3.98 9.89 -13.12
N SER A 279 4.19 10.28 -11.85
CA SER A 279 5.51 10.60 -11.29
C SER A 279 5.72 9.87 -9.97
N ARG A 280 6.78 9.05 -9.88
CA ARG A 280 7.29 8.50 -8.62
C ARG A 280 8.16 9.51 -7.84
N GLN A 281 8.26 10.75 -8.31
CA GLN A 281 9.06 11.79 -7.68
C GLN A 281 8.19 12.65 -6.76
N PRO A 282 8.55 12.74 -5.48
CA PRO A 282 7.94 13.71 -4.58
C PRO A 282 8.07 15.14 -5.09
N GLY A 283 6.96 15.86 -5.02
CA GLY A 283 6.81 17.27 -5.36
C GLY A 283 6.82 18.16 -4.12
N ALA A 284 7.03 19.46 -4.33
CA ALA A 284 6.98 20.45 -3.26
C ALA A 284 6.31 21.72 -3.78
N VAL A 285 5.39 22.27 -2.98
CA VAL A 285 4.68 23.51 -3.30
C VAL A 285 5.00 24.53 -2.21
N ALA A 286 5.66 25.63 -2.61
CA ALA A 286 5.90 26.75 -1.72
C ALA A 286 4.60 27.55 -1.53
N LEU A 287 4.26 27.80 -0.27
CA LEU A 287 3.08 28.51 0.19
C LEU A 287 3.52 29.71 1.01
N THR A 288 2.72 30.76 0.99
CA THR A 288 2.97 31.98 1.77
C THR A 288 1.72 32.30 2.55
N CYS A 289 1.87 32.38 3.86
CA CYS A 289 0.82 32.80 4.75
C CYS A 289 0.55 34.30 4.58
N THR A 290 -0.63 34.75 4.98
CA THR A 290 -1.01 36.17 4.98
C THR A 290 -0.10 37.03 5.87
N ASP A 291 0.48 36.45 6.92
CA ASP A 291 1.45 37.11 7.81
C ASP A 291 2.89 37.12 7.26
N GLY A 292 3.10 36.63 6.04
CA GLY A 292 4.39 36.62 5.35
C GLY A 292 5.26 35.40 5.65
N ARG A 293 4.88 34.51 6.57
CA ARG A 293 5.60 33.25 6.79
C ARG A 293 5.55 32.37 5.55
N ARG A 294 6.65 31.69 5.26
CA ARG A 294 6.75 30.74 4.16
C ARG A 294 6.60 29.32 4.69
N MET A 295 5.83 28.52 3.99
CA MET A 295 5.67 27.11 4.28
C MET A 295 5.90 26.30 3.00
N VAL A 296 6.28 25.05 3.13
CA VAL A 296 6.45 24.13 2.00
C VAL A 296 5.54 22.93 2.24
N LEU A 297 4.69 22.65 1.27
CA LEU A 297 3.90 21.43 1.23
C LEU A 297 4.64 20.39 0.41
N ASN A 298 5.20 19.39 1.07
CA ASN A 298 5.84 18.25 0.42
C ASN A 298 4.80 17.18 0.12
N ILE A 299 4.80 16.63 -1.09
CA ILE A 299 3.86 15.61 -1.55
C ILE A 299 4.68 14.41 -1.99
N PHE A 300 4.49 13.29 -1.31
CA PHE A 300 5.18 12.03 -1.55
C PHE A 300 4.21 11.02 -2.17
N PRO A 301 4.31 10.73 -3.48
CA PRO A 301 3.60 9.62 -4.09
C PRO A 301 3.94 8.31 -3.36
N LEU A 302 2.93 7.51 -3.07
CA LEU A 302 3.09 6.16 -2.53
C LEU A 302 2.96 5.16 -3.69
N SER A 303 3.87 4.17 -3.73
CA SER A 303 3.83 3.15 -4.78
C SER A 303 2.70 2.14 -4.55
N PHE A 304 1.95 1.85 -5.62
CA PHE A 304 0.90 0.83 -5.66
C PHE A 304 1.41 -0.60 -5.38
N GLU A 305 2.65 -0.90 -5.76
CA GLU A 305 3.16 -2.26 -5.89
C GLU A 305 3.36 -3.06 -4.58
N GLN A 306 2.98 -2.53 -3.40
CA GLN A 306 3.43 -3.10 -2.12
C GLN A 306 2.36 -3.31 -1.04
N ARG A 307 1.05 -3.25 -1.37
CA ARG A 307 0.00 -3.38 -0.35
C ARG A 307 -1.20 -4.21 -0.80
N PHE A 308 -1.05 -5.53 -0.80
CA PHE A 308 -2.12 -6.51 -1.01
C PHE A 308 -3.21 -6.44 0.08
N LEU A 309 -2.84 -6.10 1.32
CA LEU A 309 -3.75 -5.87 2.45
C LEU A 309 -3.73 -4.41 2.91
N ALA A 310 -4.51 -3.56 2.25
CA ALA A 310 -4.72 -2.18 2.70
C ALA A 310 -6.20 -1.82 2.74
N GLY A 311 -6.69 -1.43 3.92
CA GLY A 311 -8.06 -0.95 4.13
C GLY A 311 -8.33 0.45 3.56
N TYR A 312 -7.30 1.17 3.11
CA TYR A 312 -7.39 2.47 2.46
C TYR A 312 -6.28 2.64 1.44
N HIS A 313 -6.62 3.12 0.26
CA HIS A 313 -5.66 3.29 -0.82
C HIS A 313 -4.95 4.64 -0.72
N ALA A 314 -4.02 4.75 0.22
CA ALA A 314 -3.16 5.92 0.32
C ALA A 314 -2.28 6.03 -0.93
N ALA A 315 -2.56 7.00 -1.79
CA ALA A 315 -1.78 7.26 -3.00
C ALA A 315 -0.72 8.35 -2.79
N ALA A 316 -0.89 9.21 -1.78
CA ALA A 316 0.14 10.18 -1.41
C ALA A 316 0.15 10.49 0.09
N LEU A 317 1.35 10.76 0.61
CA LEU A 317 1.55 11.42 1.90
C LEU A 317 1.92 12.88 1.68
N VAL A 318 1.36 13.76 2.49
CA VAL A 318 1.59 15.19 2.40
C VAL A 318 2.10 15.69 3.73
N PHE A 319 3.17 16.50 3.73
CA PHE A 319 3.74 17.12 4.92
C PHE A 319 3.83 18.62 4.73
N LEU A 320 3.35 19.38 5.71
CA LEU A 320 3.44 20.83 5.72
C LEU A 320 4.51 21.29 6.70
N VAL A 321 5.62 21.80 6.18
CA VAL A 321 6.75 22.29 6.98
C VAL A 321 6.87 23.81 6.88
N ASP A 322 7.35 24.45 7.93
CA ASP A 322 7.73 25.87 7.87
C ASP A 322 9.01 25.98 7.03
N ALA A 323 9.07 26.91 6.06
CA ALA A 323 10.24 27.05 5.18
C ALA A 323 11.47 27.57 5.93
N ASP A 324 11.26 28.23 7.07
CA ASP A 324 12.30 28.72 7.98
C ASP A 324 12.66 27.70 9.08
N HIS A 325 12.10 26.48 9.03
CA HIS A 325 12.40 25.45 10.02
C HIS A 325 13.85 24.98 9.84
N LYS A 326 14.60 24.93 10.96
CA LYS A 326 16.02 24.55 10.94
C LYS A 326 16.18 23.12 10.40
N PRO A 327 17.20 22.85 9.56
CA PRO A 327 17.49 21.50 9.12
C PRO A 327 17.93 20.62 10.30
N ALA A 328 17.80 19.30 10.12
CA ALA A 328 18.10 18.27 11.11
C ALA A 328 19.28 18.61 12.03
N ASP A 329 19.08 18.48 13.34
CA ASP A 329 20.14 18.62 14.34
C ASP A 329 21.34 17.74 13.94
N GLY A 330 22.50 18.36 13.72
CA GLY A 330 23.72 17.66 13.34
C GLY A 330 24.11 16.56 14.34
N ALA A 331 23.71 16.67 15.61
CA ALA A 331 23.92 15.61 16.60
C ALA A 331 23.01 14.39 16.38
N LEU A 332 21.82 14.58 15.81
CA LEU A 332 20.92 13.48 15.45
C LEU A 332 21.46 12.73 14.22
N LEU A 333 21.92 13.44 13.18
CA LEU A 333 22.50 12.81 11.99
C LEU A 333 23.74 11.98 12.30
N GLN A 334 24.58 12.43 13.23
CA GLN A 334 25.75 11.67 13.69
C GLN A 334 25.33 10.35 14.34
N ARG A 335 24.31 10.38 15.22
CA ARG A 335 23.81 9.19 15.92
C ARG A 335 23.09 8.22 14.98
N THR A 336 22.25 8.73 14.07
CA THR A 336 21.41 7.91 13.18
C THR A 336 22.21 7.25 12.07
N PHE A 337 23.21 7.94 11.51
CA PHE A 337 23.93 7.47 10.30
C PHE A 337 25.43 7.25 10.53
N GLY A 338 25.95 7.43 11.75
CA GLY A 338 27.38 7.31 12.04
C GLY A 338 28.22 8.36 11.31
N LEU A 339 27.63 9.53 11.02
CA LEU A 339 28.37 10.64 10.43
C LEU A 339 29.35 11.22 11.46
N THR A 340 30.47 11.73 10.97
CA THR A 340 31.35 12.60 11.76
C THR A 340 30.74 14.00 11.87
N GLY A 341 31.20 14.82 12.83
CA GLY A 341 30.72 16.20 12.97
C GLY A 341 30.87 17.04 11.69
N ARG A 342 31.95 16.83 10.92
CA ARG A 342 32.19 17.50 9.64
C ARG A 342 31.21 17.04 8.55
N GLU A 343 30.92 15.75 8.49
CA GLU A 343 29.96 15.15 7.54
C GLU A 343 28.52 15.56 7.86
N ALA A 344 28.16 15.60 9.14
CA ALA A 344 26.85 16.08 9.59
C ALA A 344 26.66 17.55 9.26
N LEU A 345 27.67 18.39 9.47
CA LEU A 345 27.62 19.82 9.10
C LEU A 345 27.41 20.01 7.59
N ILE A 346 28.18 19.30 6.75
CA ILE A 346 28.00 19.32 5.29
C ILE A 346 26.59 18.85 4.91
N SER A 347 26.10 17.78 5.54
CA SER A 347 24.76 17.22 5.30
C SER A 347 23.64 18.21 5.65
N THR A 348 23.71 18.84 6.82
CA THR A 348 22.75 19.87 7.28
C THR A 348 22.77 21.08 6.33
N ARG A 349 23.95 21.53 5.87
CA ARG A 349 24.06 22.65 4.92
C ARG A 349 23.50 22.32 3.53
N LEU A 350 23.78 21.12 3.01
CA LEU A 350 23.17 20.63 1.77
C LEU A 350 21.65 20.55 1.89
N ALA A 351 21.14 20.09 3.04
CA ALA A 351 19.70 20.05 3.32
C ALA A 351 19.07 21.44 3.49
N SER A 352 19.88 22.47 3.77
CA SER A 352 19.46 23.89 3.81
C SER A 352 19.42 24.54 2.42
N GLY A 353 19.78 23.82 1.35
CA GLY A 353 19.78 24.35 -0.02
C GLY A 353 21.10 24.97 -0.49
N HIS A 354 22.17 24.92 0.31
CA HIS A 354 23.49 25.35 -0.13
C HIS A 354 24.08 24.38 -1.16
N ASP A 355 24.82 24.91 -2.14
CA ASP A 355 25.57 24.07 -3.07
C ASP A 355 26.93 23.62 -2.50
N LEU A 356 27.52 22.57 -3.08
CA LEU A 356 28.77 22.00 -2.56
C LEU A 356 29.97 22.96 -2.69
N ALA A 357 29.92 23.93 -3.61
CA ALA A 357 30.98 24.92 -3.78
C ALA A 357 30.90 26.01 -2.70
N GLU A 358 29.70 26.47 -2.37
CA GLU A 358 29.42 27.38 -1.24
C GLU A 358 29.88 26.76 0.08
N ILE A 359 29.56 25.48 0.30
CA ILE A 359 29.97 24.75 1.51
C ILE A 359 31.50 24.59 1.55
N ALA A 360 32.15 24.30 0.42
CA ALA A 360 33.60 24.20 0.36
C ALA A 360 34.28 25.54 0.72
N ALA A 361 33.73 26.65 0.24
CA ALA A 361 34.20 27.99 0.57
C ALA A 361 33.97 28.34 2.05
N GLU A 362 32.78 28.06 2.59
CA GLU A 362 32.43 28.30 4.01
C GLU A 362 33.34 27.51 4.96
N LEU A 363 33.65 26.26 4.60
CA LEU A 363 34.47 25.37 5.42
C LEU A 363 35.99 25.52 5.17
N ALA A 364 36.40 26.45 4.30
CA ALA A 364 37.79 26.65 3.88
C ALA A 364 38.49 25.35 3.42
N ILE A 365 37.78 24.53 2.62
CA ILE A 365 38.30 23.29 2.04
C ILE A 365 38.25 23.32 0.52
N SER A 366 39.06 22.49 -0.15
CA SER A 366 38.98 22.37 -1.60
C SER A 366 37.67 21.72 -2.05
N ARG A 367 37.20 22.02 -3.27
CA ARG A 367 36.05 21.34 -3.88
C ARG A 367 36.24 19.83 -3.96
N GLU A 368 37.48 19.37 -4.15
CA GLU A 368 37.81 17.95 -4.20
C GLU A 368 37.67 17.30 -2.82
N THR A 369 38.10 17.99 -1.76
CA THR A 369 37.89 17.55 -0.37
C THR A 369 36.41 17.49 -0.01
N ALA A 370 35.62 18.49 -0.44
CA ALA A 370 34.16 18.48 -0.25
C ALA A 370 33.48 17.30 -0.99
N ARG A 371 33.94 16.96 -2.20
CA ARG A 371 33.48 15.77 -2.95
C ARG A 371 33.82 14.46 -2.23
N VAL A 372 35.01 14.36 -1.63
CA VAL A 372 35.40 13.19 -0.84
C VAL A 372 34.49 13.02 0.38
N HIS A 373 34.21 14.10 1.12
CA HIS A 373 33.24 14.06 2.22
C HIS A 373 31.84 13.65 1.74
N LEU A 374 31.38 14.21 0.62
CA LEU A 374 30.07 13.87 0.05
C LEU A 374 29.96 12.38 -0.32
N ARG A 375 31.02 11.81 -0.91
CA ARG A 375 31.09 10.37 -1.22
C ARG A 375 31.01 9.50 0.04
N ASN A 376 31.69 9.91 1.11
CA ASN A 376 31.64 9.18 2.38
C ASN A 376 30.25 9.28 3.04
N ILE A 377 29.61 10.46 2.96
CA ILE A 377 28.24 10.66 3.41
C ILE A 377 27.28 9.73 2.65
N PHE A 378 27.40 9.65 1.31
CA PHE A 378 26.60 8.74 0.49
C PHE A 378 26.77 7.28 0.92
N ALA A 379 28.00 6.82 1.17
CA ALA A 379 28.25 5.46 1.65
C ALA A 379 27.59 5.19 3.01
N LYS A 380 27.71 6.12 3.96
CA LYS A 380 27.15 5.96 5.33
C LYS A 380 25.63 6.06 5.37
N THR A 381 25.05 6.88 4.50
CA THR A 381 23.60 7.10 4.41
C THR A 381 22.90 6.18 3.41
N ARG A 382 23.67 5.34 2.70
CA ARG A 382 23.19 4.48 1.59
C ARG A 382 22.43 5.25 0.51
N THR A 383 22.87 6.47 0.24
CA THR A 383 22.35 7.30 -0.86
C THR A 383 23.37 7.35 -1.99
N ASN A 384 22.92 7.67 -3.21
CA ASN A 384 23.79 7.70 -4.40
C ASN A 384 23.73 9.04 -5.15
N ARG A 385 22.93 9.99 -4.67
CA ARG A 385 22.74 11.33 -5.26
C ARG A 385 22.47 12.36 -4.17
N GLN A 386 22.91 13.60 -4.39
CA GLN A 386 22.74 14.71 -3.43
C GLN A 386 21.27 14.96 -3.10
N SER A 387 20.37 14.89 -4.09
CA SER A 387 18.92 15.04 -3.87
C SER A 387 18.32 13.93 -2.99
N ALA A 388 18.81 12.69 -3.11
CA ALA A 388 18.40 11.58 -2.25
C ALA A 388 18.90 11.75 -0.81
N LEU A 389 20.12 12.24 -0.65
CA LEU A 389 20.70 12.59 0.65
C LEU A 389 19.90 13.72 1.34
N VAL A 390 19.62 14.81 0.64
CA VAL A 390 18.83 15.93 1.17
C VAL A 390 17.48 15.45 1.67
N ARG A 391 16.78 14.61 0.89
CA ARG A 391 15.51 14.01 1.30
C ARG A 391 15.60 13.14 2.54
N LEU A 392 16.61 12.27 2.60
CA LEU A 392 16.82 11.41 3.76
C LEU A 392 17.06 12.24 5.03
N ILE A 393 17.80 13.34 4.92
CA ILE A 393 18.07 14.25 6.04
C ILE A 393 16.81 14.97 6.49
N SER A 394 15.99 15.45 5.54
CA SER A 394 14.70 16.09 5.85
C SER A 394 13.73 15.16 6.57
N LEU A 395 13.81 13.84 6.33
CA LEU A 395 12.99 12.83 7.03
C LEU A 395 13.48 12.51 8.45
N VAL A 396 14.75 12.80 8.77
CA VAL A 396 15.35 12.55 10.08
C VAL A 396 15.38 13.81 10.96
N GLY A 397 15.21 14.99 10.35
CA GLY A 397 15.21 16.29 11.03
C GLY A 397 13.86 16.85 11.46
N GLY A 398 12.77 16.10 11.28
CA GLY A 398 11.41 16.42 11.73
C GLY A 398 11.10 15.92 13.12
#